data_AF-A0A349MQ52-F1
#
_entry.id   AF-A0A349MQ52-F1
#
_cell.length_a   1.000
_cell.length_b   1.000
_cell.length_c   1.000
_cell.angle_alpha   90.00
_cell.angle_beta   90.00
_cell.angle_gamma   90.00
#
_symmetry.space_group_name_H-M   'P 1'
#
loop_
_entity.id
_entity.type
_entity.pdbx_description
1 polymer ?
#
loop_
_entity_poly.entity_id
_entity_poly.type
_entity_poly.pdbx_seq_one_letter_code
_entity_poly.pdbx_strand_id
1 'polypeptide(L)'
;MTRAERFVNFKVVIPAHFESTRFPGKLLATIRGQTVIDRVINIAKKSGATDIIVATDDQRIAQSIESSDCEVIMTSKDHQSGTARIAEVVAKKNWASEEVIINLQGDEPFIPA
;
A
#
# COMPACT_ATOMS: atom_id res chain seq x y z
N MET A 1 -2.62 24.14 -29.02
CA MET A 1 -2.76 22.73 -28.60
C MET A 1 -3.43 22.73 -27.25
N THR A 2 -4.64 22.18 -27.18
CA THR A 2 -5.46 22.14 -25.96
C THR A 2 -4.79 21.26 -24.92
N ARG A 3 -4.79 21.74 -23.67
CA ARG A 3 -4.33 21.03 -22.47
C ARG A 3 -5.30 19.88 -22.19
N ALA A 4 -5.28 18.85 -23.03
CA ALA A 4 -5.90 17.58 -22.71
C ALA A 4 -5.24 17.12 -21.41
N GLU A 5 -6.05 16.95 -20.37
CA GLU A 5 -5.61 16.45 -19.07
C GLU A 5 -4.90 15.12 -19.31
N ARG A 6 -3.58 15.16 -19.23
CA ARG A 6 -2.75 13.98 -19.39
C ARG A 6 -2.96 13.19 -18.10
N PHE A 7 -3.90 12.25 -18.11
CA PHE A 7 -4.04 11.28 -17.03
C PHE A 7 -2.69 10.59 -16.87
N VAL A 8 -2.00 10.90 -15.78
CA VAL A 8 -0.76 10.24 -15.43
C VAL A 8 -1.15 8.87 -14.93
N ASN A 9 -0.71 7.81 -15.60
CA ASN A 9 -0.82 6.46 -15.04
C ASN A 9 0.09 6.39 -13.81
N PHE A 10 -0.47 5.99 -12.68
CA PHE A 10 0.25 5.84 -11.44
C PHE A 10 -0.18 4.58 -10.71
N LYS A 11 0.71 4.09 -9.86
CA LYS A 11 0.52 2.90 -9.03
C LYS A 11 0.63 3.30 -7.58
N VAL A 12 -0.10 2.61 -6.71
CA VAL A 12 -0.05 2.82 -5.26
C VAL A 12 0.64 1.63 -4.62
N VAL A 13 1.64 1.90 -3.79
CA VAL A 13 2.23 0.88 -2.91
C VAL A 13 1.99 1.30 -1.47
N ILE A 14 1.38 0.39 -0.71
CA ILE A 14 1.02 0.55 0.69
C ILE A 14 2.01 -0.25 1.54
N PRO A 15 3.06 0.38 2.11
CA PRO A 15 3.94 -0.31 3.05
C PRO A 15 3.17 -0.62 4.35
N ALA A 16 3.17 -1.89 4.74
CA ALA A 16 2.42 -2.41 5.87
C ALA A 16 3.35 -3.23 6.78
N HIS A 17 3.90 -2.59 7.82
CA HIS A 17 4.68 -3.28 8.85
C HIS A 17 3.76 -3.73 9.99
N PHE A 18 3.91 -4.98 10.43
CA PHE A 18 3.21 -5.46 11.63
C PHE A 18 3.77 -4.84 12.90
N GLU A 19 5.09 -4.76 13.00
CA GLU A 19 5.77 -4.25 14.19
C GLU A 19 5.69 -2.72 14.25
N SER A 20 5.03 -2.24 15.29
CA SER A 20 4.96 -0.83 15.66
C SER A 20 5.22 -0.75 17.15
N THR A 21 6.26 0.00 17.54
CA THR A 21 6.72 0.09 18.94
C THR A 21 5.66 0.68 19.87
N ARG A 22 4.86 1.62 19.38
CA ARG A 22 3.82 2.32 20.16
C ARG A 22 2.46 1.64 20.11
N PHE A 23 2.17 0.90 19.04
CA PHE A 23 0.90 0.19 18.87
C PHE A 23 1.12 -1.07 18.03
N PRO A 24 1.52 -2.21 18.64
CA PRO A 24 1.72 -3.47 17.94
C PRO A 24 0.43 -3.95 17.26
N GLY A 25 0.52 -4.42 16.01
CA GLY A 25 -0.66 -4.89 15.27
C GLY A 25 -1.63 -3.78 14.87
N LYS A 26 -1.22 -2.50 14.90
CA LYS A 26 -2.07 -1.33 14.57
C LYS A 26 -2.85 -1.49 13.26
N LEU A 27 -2.25 -2.12 12.25
CA LEU A 27 -2.85 -2.26 10.92
C LEU A 27 -4.04 -3.22 10.90
N LEU A 28 -4.03 -4.21 11.81
CA LEU A 28 -5.11 -5.17 12.02
C LEU A 28 -6.15 -4.67 13.02
N ALA A 29 -5.89 -3.54 13.70
CA ALA A 29 -6.86 -2.97 14.61
C ALA A 29 -8.10 -2.52 13.85
N THR A 30 -9.26 -2.75 14.46
CA THR A 30 -10.55 -2.49 13.81
C THR A 30 -11.10 -1.13 14.22
N ILE A 31 -11.47 -0.31 13.23
CA ILE A 31 -12.24 0.91 13.41
C ILE A 31 -13.61 0.68 12.78
N ARG A 32 -14.67 0.67 13.59
CA ARG A 32 -16.06 0.46 13.14
C ARG A 32 -16.24 -0.74 12.19
N GLY A 33 -15.72 -1.91 12.59
CA GLY A 33 -15.88 -3.16 11.85
C GLY A 33 -14.94 -3.40 10.65
N GLN A 34 -14.02 -2.48 10.34
CA GLN A 34 -13.00 -2.67 9.30
C GLN A 34 -11.60 -2.46 9.87
N THR A 35 -10.62 -3.25 9.44
CA THR A 35 -9.22 -3.05 9.85
C THR A 35 -8.68 -1.72 9.32
N VAL A 36 -7.63 -1.19 9.95
CA VAL A 36 -6.95 0.01 9.46
C VAL A 36 -6.43 -0.20 8.04
N ILE A 37 -5.82 -1.35 7.75
CA ILE A 37 -5.27 -1.63 6.42
C ILE A 37 -6.37 -1.75 5.35
N ASP A 38 -7.52 -2.36 5.66
CA ASP A 38 -8.65 -2.43 4.72
C ASP A 38 -9.18 -1.04 4.36
N ARG A 39 -9.20 -0.12 5.32
CA ARG A 39 -9.62 1.26 5.07
C ARG A 39 -8.66 1.96 4.10
N VAL A 40 -7.35 1.78 4.26
CA VAL A 40 -6.35 2.38 3.37
C VAL A 40 -6.43 1.77 1.96
N ILE A 41 -6.61 0.44 1.85
CA ILE A 41 -6.85 -0.22 0.55
C ILE A 41 -8.08 0.37 -0.13
N ASN A 42 -9.18 0.56 0.60
CA ASN A 42 -10.40 1.15 0.06
C ASN A 42 -10.23 2.61 -0.40
N ILE A 43 -9.34 3.39 0.24
CA ILE A 43 -8.97 4.73 -0.22
C ILE A 43 -8.15 4.62 -1.51
N ALA A 44 -7.13 3.75 -1.54
CA ALA A 44 -6.33 3.53 -2.74
C ALA A 44 -7.18 3.14 -3.95
N LYS A 45 -8.17 2.27 -3.76
CA LYS A 45 -9.11 1.84 -4.81
C LYS A 45 -9.94 2.98 -5.41
N LYS A 46 -10.16 4.06 -4.65
CA LYS A 46 -10.91 5.24 -5.12
C LYS A 46 -10.04 6.25 -5.86
N SER A 47 -8.71 6.14 -5.76
CA SER A 47 -7.77 7.11 -6.33
C SER A 47 -7.65 7.06 -7.87
N GLY A 48 -8.05 5.95 -8.50
CA GLY A 48 -7.84 5.72 -9.93
C GLY A 48 -6.46 5.12 -10.27
N ALA A 49 -5.72 4.63 -9.28
CA ALA A 49 -4.47 3.90 -9.49
C ALA A 49 -4.66 2.69 -10.40
N THR A 50 -3.69 2.43 -11.29
CA THR A 50 -3.73 1.26 -12.19
C THR A 50 -3.39 -0.04 -11.45
N ASP A 51 -2.55 0.06 -10.43
CA ASP A 51 -2.15 -1.04 -9.56
C ASP A 51 -2.14 -0.58 -8.11
N ILE A 52 -2.59 -1.45 -7.21
CA ILE A 52 -2.55 -1.22 -5.76
C ILE A 52 -1.92 -2.45 -5.13
N ILE A 53 -0.78 -2.24 -4.46
CA ILE A 53 -0.01 -3.31 -3.85
C ILE A 53 0.17 -3.03 -2.38
N VAL A 54 -0.14 -3.99 -1.52
CA VAL A 54 0.28 -3.99 -0.12
C VAL A 54 1.61 -4.70 0.01
N ALA A 55 2.60 -4.01 0.53
CA ALA A 55 3.94 -4.55 0.77
C ALA A 55 4.10 -4.83 2.26
N THR A 56 4.15 -6.11 2.64
CA THR A 56 4.22 -6.53 4.05
C THR A 56 5.33 -7.56 4.25
N ASP A 57 5.88 -7.63 5.46
CA ASP A 57 6.77 -8.70 5.92
C ASP A 57 6.03 -9.75 6.77
N ASP A 58 4.77 -9.51 7.08
CA ASP A 58 4.01 -10.32 8.03
C ASP A 58 2.82 -11.03 7.37
N GLN A 59 2.75 -12.34 7.57
CA GLN A 59 1.72 -13.19 6.99
C GLN A 59 0.32 -12.88 7.53
N ARG A 60 0.20 -12.39 8.77
CA ARG A 60 -1.11 -12.04 9.36
C ARG A 60 -1.74 -10.86 8.64
N ILE A 61 -0.93 -9.89 8.20
CA ILE A 61 -1.40 -8.78 7.36
C ILE A 61 -1.82 -9.31 5.99
N ALA A 62 -1.01 -10.16 5.36
CA ALA A 62 -1.35 -10.74 4.07
C ALA A 62 -2.69 -11.49 4.12
N GLN A 63 -2.88 -12.31 5.16
CA GLN A 63 -4.10 -13.08 5.39
C GLN A 63 -5.33 -12.19 5.68
N SER A 64 -5.16 -11.10 6.44
CA SER A 64 -6.31 -10.25 6.79
C SER A 64 -6.93 -9.56 5.59
N ILE A 65 -6.19 -9.41 4.49
CA ILE A 65 -6.61 -8.68 3.28
C ILE A 65 -6.83 -9.60 2.07
N GLU A 66 -6.81 -10.93 2.25
CA GLU A 66 -7.05 -11.90 1.16
C GLU A 66 -8.39 -11.67 0.46
N SER A 67 -9.42 -11.21 1.20
CA SER A 67 -10.74 -10.89 0.64
C SER A 67 -10.83 -9.48 0.04
N SER A 68 -9.81 -8.64 0.22
CA SER A 68 -9.82 -7.24 -0.17
C SER A 68 -9.48 -7.01 -1.64
N ASP A 69 -9.29 -8.07 -2.45
CA ASP A 69 -8.97 -8.01 -3.89
C ASP A 69 -7.86 -6.99 -4.18
N CYS A 70 -6.75 -7.14 -3.46
CA CYS A 70 -5.58 -6.28 -3.49
C CYS A 70 -4.34 -7.17 -3.60
N GLU A 71 -3.40 -6.82 -4.47
CA GLU A 71 -2.17 -7.60 -4.60
C GLU A 71 -1.31 -7.43 -3.34
N VAL A 72 -0.78 -8.53 -2.83
CA VAL A 72 0.13 -8.53 -1.69
C VAL A 72 1.50 -9.02 -2.13
N ILE A 73 2.53 -8.23 -1.82
CA ILE A 73 3.92 -8.64 -2.01
C ILE A 73 4.58 -8.76 -0.66
N MET A 74 4.98 -9.99 -0.35
CA MET A 74 5.86 -10.27 0.78
C MET A 74 7.22 -9.62 0.50
N THR A 75 7.69 -8.80 1.43
CA THR A 75 8.93 -8.02 1.35
C THR A 75 9.79 -8.27 2.59
N SER A 76 11.07 -7.91 2.54
CA SER A 76 11.99 -8.17 3.65
C SER A 76 11.54 -7.47 4.95
N LYS A 77 11.76 -8.13 6.08
CA LYS A 77 11.59 -7.56 7.43
C LYS A 77 12.68 -6.56 7.81
N ASP A 78 13.80 -6.55 7.08
CA ASP A 78 14.98 -5.75 7.42
C ASP A 78 14.88 -4.30 6.93
N HIS A 79 13.83 -3.96 6.17
CA HIS A 79 13.59 -2.61 5.67
C HIS A 79 13.33 -1.62 6.80
N GLN A 80 14.14 -0.58 6.89
CA GLN A 80 14.03 0.46 7.91
C GLN A 80 13.06 1.60 7.54
N SER A 81 12.52 1.60 6.32
CA SER A 81 11.60 2.63 5.85
C SER A 81 10.61 2.08 4.81
N GLY A 82 9.45 2.75 4.70
CA GLY A 82 8.47 2.45 3.66
C GLY A 82 9.05 2.59 2.25
N THR A 83 9.90 3.58 2.00
CA THR A 83 10.55 3.80 0.70
C THR A 83 11.47 2.64 0.30
N ALA A 84 12.27 2.10 1.23
CA ALA A 84 13.12 0.94 0.96
C ALA A 84 12.29 -0.31 0.61
N ARG A 85 11.17 -0.50 1.31
CA ARG A 85 10.21 -1.57 1.02
C ARG A 85 9.58 -1.41 -0.37
N ILE A 86 9.22 -0.19 -0.77
CA ILE A 86 8.70 0.10 -2.11
C ILE A 86 9.75 -0.21 -3.18
N ALA A 87 11.03 0.09 -2.95
CA ALA A 87 12.08 -0.23 -3.90
C ALA A 87 12.18 -1.75 -4.17
N GLU A 88 11.96 -2.60 -3.16
CA GLU A 88 11.87 -4.05 -3.35
C GLU A 88 10.66 -4.45 -4.21
N VAL A 89 9.50 -3.83 -3.99
CA VAL A 89 8.30 -4.05 -4.81
C VAL A 89 8.56 -3.69 -6.27
N VAL A 90 9.14 -2.51 -6.52
CA VAL A 90 9.51 -2.04 -7.86
C VAL A 90 10.43 -3.06 -8.55
N ALA A 91 11.45 -3.55 -7.84
CA ALA A 91 12.36 -4.57 -8.36
C ALA A 91 11.64 -5.90 -8.67
N LYS A 92 10.77 -6.37 -7.77
CA LYS A 92 10.00 -7.62 -7.95
C LYS A 92 8.99 -7.55 -9.11
N LYS A 93 8.34 -6.40 -9.30
CA LYS A 93 7.41 -6.17 -10.40
C LYS A 93 8.11 -5.85 -11.72
N ASN A 94 9.42 -5.62 -11.69
CA ASN A 94 10.22 -5.20 -12.84
C ASN A 94 9.62 -3.97 -13.55
N TRP A 95 9.22 -2.97 -12.76
CA TRP A 95 8.66 -1.72 -13.26
C TRP A 95 9.75 -0.82 -13.85
N ALA A 96 9.38 -0.06 -14.89
CA ALA A 96 10.28 0.85 -15.57
C ALA A 96 10.61 2.09 -14.70
N SER A 97 11.73 2.75 -14.98
CA SER A 97 12.19 3.92 -14.23
C SER A 97 11.26 5.13 -14.31
N GLU A 98 10.40 5.19 -15.33
CA GLU A 98 9.47 6.29 -15.57
C GLU A 98 8.12 6.12 -14.87
N GLU A 99 7.92 4.98 -14.19
CA GLU A 99 6.68 4.66 -13.49
C GLU A 99 6.45 5.58 -12.28
N VAL A 100 5.24 6.11 -12.18
CA VAL A 100 4.86 6.98 -11.06
C VAL A 100 4.31 6.11 -9.94
N ILE A 101 5.06 6.06 -8.83
CA ILE A 101 4.67 5.32 -7.63
C ILE A 101 4.25 6.30 -6.54
N ILE A 102 3.04 6.13 -6.03
CA ILE A 102 2.52 6.81 -4.86
C ILE A 102 2.72 5.90 -3.65
N ASN A 103 3.51 6.39 -2.69
CA ASN A 103 3.67 5.78 -1.39
C ASN A 103 2.51 6.21 -0.48
N LEU A 104 1.51 5.34 -0.30
CA LEU A 104 0.38 5.58 0.60
C LEU A 104 0.61 4.85 1.92
N GLN A 105 0.80 5.56 3.03
CA GLN A 105 1.11 4.91 4.31
C GLN A 105 -0.05 4.03 4.79
N GLY A 106 0.26 2.80 5.22
CA GLY A 106 -0.74 1.83 5.65
C GLY A 106 -1.50 2.20 6.93
N ASP A 107 -1.04 3.22 7.67
CA ASP A 107 -1.66 3.71 8.91
C ASP A 107 -2.36 5.07 8.77
N GLU A 108 -2.70 5.47 7.54
CA GLU A 108 -3.44 6.71 7.25
C GLU A 108 -4.89 6.45 6.76
N PRO A 109 -5.77 5.82 7.58
CA PRO A 109 -7.10 5.35 7.17
C PRO A 109 -8.13 6.46 6.93
N PHE A 110 -7.74 7.74 7.08
CA PHE A 110 -8.62 8.91 6.95
C PHE A 110 -8.11 9.91 5.91
N ILE A 111 -7.12 9.53 5.09
CA ILE A 111 -6.69 10.37 3.98
C ILE A 111 -7.84 10.57 3.00
N PRO A 112 -8.03 11.80 2.48
CA PRO A 112 -8.99 12.06 1.41
C PRO A 112 -8.68 11.20 0.18
N ALA A 113 -9.72 10.63 -0.42
CA ALA A 113 -9.62 9.97 -1.73
C ALA A 113 -9.64 11.01 -2.86
#